data_AF-A0A5D2T278-F1
#
_entry.id   AF-A0A5D2T278-F1
#
_cell.length_a   1.000
_cell.length_b   1.000
_cell.length_c   1.000
_cell.angle_alpha   90.00
_cell.angle_beta   90.00
_cell.angle_gamma   90.00
#
_symmetry.space_group_name_H-M   'P 1'
#
loop_
_entity.id
_entity.type
_entity.pdbx_description
1 polymer ?
#
loop_
_entity_poly.entity_id
_entity_poly.type
_entity_poly.pdbx_seq_one_letter_code
_entity_poly.pdbx_strand_id
1 'polypeptide(L)'
;MDIISKLYEKHASGNAKVGIDLKGDDPEDGVCKDVSTVNVWDLYVTKFLALKYAADAACTVLRVDQIIMAKPAGGPARRDQPAGMDED
;
A
#
# COMPACT_ATOMS: atom_id res chain seq x y z
N MET A 1 -4.34 -13.86 -22.65
CA MET A 1 -5.40 -13.34 -21.77
C MET A 1 -4.79 -13.05 -20.43
N ASP A 2 -4.92 -11.81 -19.96
CA ASP A 2 -4.35 -11.34 -18.69
C ASP A 2 -4.95 -12.11 -17.50
N ILE A 3 -4.15 -12.31 -16.45
CA ILE A 3 -4.51 -13.07 -15.24
C ILE A 3 -5.75 -12.48 -14.56
N ILE A 4 -5.86 -11.16 -14.58
CA ILE A 4 -6.98 -10.42 -14.02
C ILE A 4 -8.26 -10.69 -14.82
N SER A 5 -8.18 -10.71 -16.16
CA SER A 5 -9.35 -10.99 -17.01
C SER A 5 -9.93 -12.39 -16.75
N LYS A 6 -9.07 -13.41 -16.61
CA LYS A 6 -9.51 -14.78 -16.30
C LYS A 6 -10.20 -14.87 -14.94
N LEU A 7 -9.70 -14.14 -13.95
CA LEU A 7 -10.32 -14.08 -12.63
C LEU A 7 -11.73 -13.45 -12.72
N TYR A 8 -11.87 -12.35 -13.46
CA TYR A 8 -13.17 -11.71 -13.69
C TYR A 8 -14.18 -12.63 -14.38
N GLU A 9 -13.76 -13.40 -15.39
CA GLU A 9 -14.63 -14.38 -16.06
C GLU A 9 -15.17 -15.44 -15.10
N LYS A 10 -14.30 -15.98 -14.24
CA LYS A 10 -14.68 -16.99 -13.23
C LYS A 10 -15.57 -16.41 -12.13
N HIS A 11 -15.37 -15.14 -11.76
CA HIS A 11 -16.27 -14.46 -10.82
C HIS A 11 -17.63 -14.15 -11.46
N ALA A 12 -17.65 -13.78 -12.74
CA ALA A 12 -18.88 -13.53 -13.49
C ALA A 12 -19.75 -14.80 -13.64
N SER A 13 -19.13 -15.99 -13.63
CA SER A 13 -19.87 -17.27 -13.58
C SER A 13 -20.44 -17.63 -12.20
N GLY A 14 -20.37 -16.72 -11.23
CA GLY A 14 -20.98 -16.87 -9.90
C GLY A 14 -20.10 -17.50 -8.82
N ASN A 15 -18.83 -17.83 -9.13
CA ASN A 15 -17.91 -18.35 -8.12
C ASN A 15 -17.00 -17.24 -7.56
N ALA A 16 -17.45 -16.60 -6.47
CA ALA A 16 -16.68 -15.56 -5.78
C ALA A 16 -15.47 -16.08 -4.98
N LYS A 17 -15.33 -17.40 -4.83
CA LYS A 17 -14.23 -18.02 -4.07
C LYS A 17 -13.01 -18.32 -4.93
N VAL A 18 -13.07 -18.08 -6.24
CA VAL A 18 -11.89 -18.23 -7.09
C VAL A 18 -10.87 -17.16 -6.72
N GLY A 19 -9.64 -17.57 -6.49
CA GLY A 19 -8.47 -16.73 -6.31
C GLY A 19 -7.40 -17.07 -7.32
N ILE A 20 -6.25 -16.42 -7.18
CA ILE A 20 -5.09 -16.61 -8.04
C ILE A 20 -4.11 -17.57 -7.37
N ASP A 21 -3.74 -18.64 -8.06
CA ASP A 21 -2.64 -19.51 -7.67
C ASP A 21 -1.33 -19.03 -8.30
N LEU A 22 -0.40 -18.58 -7.46
CA LEU A 22 0.92 -18.09 -7.89
C LEU A 22 1.94 -19.21 -8.10
N LYS A 23 1.71 -20.40 -7.52
CA LYS A 23 2.66 -21.51 -7.63
C LYS A 23 2.57 -22.18 -8.99
N GLY A 24 1.38 -22.17 -9.60
CA GLY A 24 1.16 -22.79 -10.91
C GLY A 24 1.32 -24.31 -10.87
N ASP A 25 1.08 -24.91 -9.70
CA ASP A 25 1.25 -26.36 -9.47
C ASP A 25 0.18 -27.19 -10.21
N ASP A 26 -0.89 -26.53 -10.69
CA ASP A 26 -2.03 -27.17 -11.34
C ASP A 26 -2.03 -26.95 -12.87
N PRO A 27 -1.65 -27.96 -13.67
CA PRO A 27 -1.57 -27.83 -15.12
C PRO A 27 -2.94 -27.80 -15.82
N GLU A 28 -4.04 -28.19 -15.15
CA GLU A 28 -5.37 -28.29 -15.79
C GLU A 28 -6.27 -27.07 -15.55
N ASP A 29 -6.33 -26.53 -14.34
CA ASP A 29 -7.20 -25.37 -14.02
C ASP A 29 -6.54 -24.00 -14.22
N GLY A 30 -5.23 -24.01 -14.48
CA GLY A 30 -4.44 -22.80 -14.67
C GLY A 30 -4.44 -21.89 -13.43
N VAL A 31 -4.12 -20.63 -13.64
CA VAL A 31 -3.80 -19.63 -12.60
C VAL A 31 -4.98 -19.30 -11.64
N CYS A 32 -6.19 -19.83 -11.87
CA CYS A 32 -7.39 -19.49 -11.11
C CYS A 32 -7.95 -20.72 -10.36
N LYS A 33 -7.91 -20.70 -9.03
CA LYS A 33 -8.28 -21.85 -8.17
C LYS A 33 -9.20 -21.42 -7.05
N ASP A 34 -10.11 -22.31 -6.62
CA ASP A 34 -11.00 -22.03 -5.48
C ASP A 34 -10.19 -21.99 -4.18
N VAL A 35 -10.13 -20.83 -3.52
CA VAL A 35 -9.31 -20.60 -2.32
C VAL A 35 -9.75 -21.45 -1.12
N SER A 36 -11.01 -21.92 -1.12
CA SER A 36 -11.53 -22.76 -0.05
C SER A 36 -10.94 -24.16 -0.07
N THR A 37 -10.55 -24.66 -1.25
CA THR A 37 -9.91 -25.97 -1.40
C THR A 37 -8.46 -26.00 -0.94
N VAL A 38 -7.80 -24.83 -0.97
CA VAL A 38 -6.39 -24.65 -0.59
C VAL A 38 -6.22 -24.01 0.79
N ASN A 39 -7.33 -23.76 1.50
CA ASN A 39 -7.37 -23.18 2.84
C ASN A 39 -6.63 -21.83 2.97
N VAL A 40 -6.71 -21.00 1.93
CA VAL A 40 -6.14 -19.65 1.95
C VAL A 40 -7.25 -18.67 2.34
N TRP A 41 -7.21 -18.22 3.60
CA TRP A 41 -8.21 -17.33 4.18
C TRP A 41 -7.54 -16.14 4.85
N ASP A 42 -8.16 -14.97 4.73
CA ASP A 42 -7.77 -13.75 5.41
C ASP A 42 -8.80 -13.37 6.49
N LEU A 43 -8.34 -12.66 7.52
CA LEU A 43 -9.22 -12.10 8.54
C LEU A 43 -10.08 -10.98 7.94
N TYR A 44 -11.40 -11.17 8.00
CA TYR A 44 -12.38 -10.18 7.51
C TYR A 44 -12.15 -8.79 8.11
N VAL A 45 -12.02 -8.72 9.43
CA VAL A 45 -11.88 -7.44 10.17
C VAL A 45 -10.64 -6.68 9.69
N THR A 46 -9.52 -7.39 9.47
CA THR A 46 -8.27 -6.79 8.98
C THR A 46 -8.45 -6.19 7.59
N LYS A 47 -9.05 -6.93 6.64
CA LYS A 47 -9.28 -6.42 5.28
C LYS A 47 -10.25 -5.25 5.26
N PHE A 48 -11.33 -5.33 6.04
CA PHE A 48 -12.31 -4.25 6.15
C PHE A 48 -11.68 -2.95 6.67
N LEU A 49 -10.93 -3.02 7.78
CA LEU A 49 -10.27 -1.85 8.35
C LEU A 49 -9.15 -1.32 7.46
N ALA A 50 -8.39 -2.20 6.80
CA ALA A 50 -7.35 -1.79 5.86
C ALA A 50 -7.93 -0.95 4.71
N LEU A 51 -9.03 -1.41 4.10
CA LEU A 51 -9.70 -0.68 3.03
C LEU A 51 -10.27 0.66 3.52
N LYS A 52 -10.91 0.66 4.68
CA LYS A 52 -11.47 1.88 5.29
C LYS A 52 -10.38 2.93 5.52
N TYR A 53 -9.31 2.57 6.23
CA TYR A 53 -8.25 3.51 6.58
C TYR A 53 -7.41 3.94 5.37
N ALA A 54 -7.19 3.06 4.39
CA ALA A 54 -6.51 3.44 3.15
C ALA A 54 -7.32 4.46 2.35
N ALA A 55 -8.63 4.24 2.22
CA ALA A 55 -9.52 5.19 1.55
C ALA A 55 -9.58 6.54 2.30
N ASP A 56 -9.75 6.52 3.62
CA ASP A 56 -9.79 7.72 4.45
C ASP A 56 -8.48 8.54 4.34
N ALA A 57 -7.33 7.85 4.37
CA ALA A 57 -6.02 8.49 4.20
C ALA A 57 -5.87 9.10 2.80
N ALA A 58 -6.20 8.35 1.74
CA ALA A 58 -6.13 8.84 0.36
C ALA A 58 -7.05 10.06 0.15
N CYS A 59 -8.30 10.00 0.63
CA CYS A 59 -9.22 11.13 0.58
C CYS A 59 -8.74 12.33 1.38
N THR A 60 -8.00 12.13 2.46
CA THR A 60 -7.41 13.23 3.24
C THR A 60 -6.31 13.92 2.46
N VAL A 61 -5.40 13.15 1.82
CA VAL A 61 -4.33 13.70 0.98
C VAL A 61 -4.90 14.45 -0.23
N LEU A 62 -5.87 13.86 -0.94
CA LEU A 62 -6.47 14.45 -2.14
C LEU A 62 -7.29 15.72 -1.88
N ARG A 63 -7.71 15.96 -0.64
CA ARG A 63 -8.46 17.18 -0.26
C ARG A 63 -7.56 18.39 0.00
N VAL A 64 -6.24 18.22 0.06
CA VAL A 64 -5.30 19.32 0.26
C VAL A 64 -5.01 20.00 -1.08
N ASP A 65 -5.43 21.25 -1.23
CA ASP A 65 -5.19 22.05 -2.45
C ASP A 65 -3.87 22.85 -2.36
N GLN A 66 -3.56 23.39 -1.17
CA GLN A 66 -2.36 24.18 -0.96
C GLN A 66 -1.70 23.86 0.39
N ILE A 67 -0.37 23.86 0.40
CA ILE A 67 0.45 23.65 1.59
C ILE A 67 1.30 24.89 1.83
N ILE A 68 1.08 25.55 2.97
CA ILE A 68 1.94 26.64 3.47
C ILE A 68 2.74 26.07 4.64
N MET A 69 4.04 25.85 4.44
CA MET A 69 4.91 25.34 5.49
C MET A 69 5.47 26.47 6.36
N ALA A 70 5.52 26.23 7.68
CA ALA A 70 6.37 27.01 8.55
C ALA A 70 7.84 26.81 8.13
N LYS A 71 8.68 27.84 8.35
CA LYS A 71 10.12 27.66 8.19
C LYS A 71 10.56 26.46 9.04
N PRO A 72 11.43 25.57 8.54
CA PRO A 72 12.05 24.55 9.37
C PRO A 72 12.55 25.21 10.65
N ALA A 73 12.36 24.56 11.79
CA ALA A 73 12.88 25.06 13.06
C ALA A 73 14.41 25.07 12.99
N GLY A 74 14.96 26.16 12.47
CA GLY A 74 16.37 26.49 12.51
C GLY A 74 16.64 27.03 13.88
N GLY A 75 17.11 26.16 14.79
CA GLY A 75 17.81 26.63 15.98
C GLY A 75 18.92 27.61 15.57
N PRO A 76 19.36 28.51 16.48
CA PRO A 76 20.34 29.53 16.15
C PRO A 76 21.55 28.92 15.44
N ALA A 77 21.94 29.52 14.30
CA ALA A 77 23.13 29.11 13.56
C ALA A 77 24.31 28.97 14.52
N ARG A 78 25.10 27.90 14.37
CA ARG A 78 26.32 27.70 15.14
C ARG A 78 27.14 28.98 15.01
N ARG A 79 27.33 29.71 16.12
CA ARG A 79 28.21 30.88 16.14
C ARG A 79 29.60 30.37 15.74
N ASP A 80 30.12 30.85 14.63
CA ASP A 80 31.55 30.70 14.36
C ASP A 80 32.27 31.33 15.55
N GLN A 81 33.04 30.52 16.28
CA GLN A 81 33.94 31.01 17.30
C GLN A 81 34.93 31.94 16.58
N PRO A 82 35.09 33.22 16.99
CA PRO A 82 36.19 34.00 16.47
C PRO A 82 37.48 33.24 16.84
N ALA A 83 38.22 32.81 15.82
CA ALA A 83 39.57 32.31 16.00
C ALA A 83 40.37 33.41 16.70
N GLY A 84 41.11 33.00 17.73
CA GLY A 84 41.68 33.87 18.74
C GLY A 84 42.39 35.11 18.21
N MET A 85 42.25 36.19 18.97
CA MET A 85 43.28 37.23 19.05
C MET A 85 44.52 36.56 19.64
N ASP A 86 45.40 36.03 18.78
CA ASP A 86 46.79 35.77 19.17
C ASP A 86 47.59 37.05 18.93
N GLU A 87 48.30 37.42 19.99
CA GLU A 87 49.06 38.65 20.21
C GLU A 87 50.23 38.83 19.23
N ASP A 88 50.39 40.05 18.71
CA ASP A 88 51.67 40.76 18.49
C ASP A 88 51.41 42.27 18.30
#